data_AF-A0A2D6P4D3-F1
#
_entry.id   AF-A0A2D6P4D3-F1
#
_cell.length_a   1.000
_cell.length_b   1.000
_cell.length_c   1.000
_cell.angle_alpha   90.00
_cell.angle_beta   90.00
_cell.angle_gamma   90.00
#
_symmetry.space_group_name_H-M   'P 1'
#
loop_
_entity.id
_entity.type
_entity.pdbx_description
1 polymer ?
#
loop_
_entity_poly.entity_id
_entity_poly.type
_entity_poly.pdbx_seq_one_letter_code
_entity_poly.pdbx_strand_id
1 'polypeptide(L)' 'MATKLPEITLIGSKIKVKDSKNKTLIGLQGKVIDETKNTITIEHNNKVKKLIRSQVKIEKIK' A
#
# COMPACT_ATOMS: atom_id res chain seq x y z
N MET A 1 15.15 28.60 -4.76
CA MET A 1 14.27 27.85 -3.85
C MET A 1 13.73 26.65 -4.59
N ALA A 2 14.28 25.46 -4.37
CA ALA A 2 13.82 24.25 -5.04
C ALA A 2 12.57 23.73 -4.33
N THR A 3 11.40 23.88 -4.95
CA THR A 3 10.15 23.23 -4.53
C THR A 3 10.32 21.73 -4.74
N LYS A 4 10.74 21.03 -3.69
CA LYS A 4 10.75 19.57 -3.65
C LYS A 4 9.31 19.10 -3.81
N LEU A 5 8.94 18.68 -5.02
CA LEU A 5 7.68 18.01 -5.28
C LEU A 5 7.52 16.90 -4.23
N PRO A 6 6.45 16.91 -3.43
CA PRO A 6 6.31 15.99 -2.32
C PRO A 6 6.34 14.56 -2.85
N GLU A 7 7.06 13.72 -2.12
CA GLU A 7 7.16 12.28 -2.33
C GLU A 7 5.79 11.74 -2.76
N ILE A 8 5.75 11.06 -3.92
CA ILE A 8 4.52 10.54 -4.54
C ILE A 8 3.85 9.61 -3.52
N THR A 9 2.93 10.15 -2.74
CA THR A 9 2.23 9.41 -1.70
C THR A 9 1.28 8.42 -2.34
N LEU A 10 1.28 7.18 -1.86
CA LEU A 10 0.28 6.20 -2.26
C LEU A 10 -1.05 6.41 -1.54
N ILE A 11 -1.13 7.29 -0.53
CA ILE A 11 -2.35 7.56 0.24
C ILE A 11 -3.49 7.96 -0.71
N GLY A 12 -4.65 7.35 -0.53
CA GLY A 12 -5.83 7.52 -1.39
C GLY A 12 -5.86 6.63 -2.64
N SER A 13 -4.73 6.00 -2.99
CA SER A 13 -4.64 5.12 -4.16
C SER A 13 -5.22 3.73 -3.88
N LYS A 14 -5.88 3.13 -4.87
CA LYS A 14 -6.20 1.69 -4.83
C LYS A 14 -4.97 0.88 -5.24
N ILE A 15 -4.63 -0.11 -4.44
CA ILE A 15 -3.51 -1.02 -4.69
C ILE A 15 -3.95 -2.47 -4.63
N LYS A 16 -3.18 -3.35 -5.26
CA LYS A 16 -3.28 -4.81 -5.16
C LYS A 16 -1.94 -5.38 -4.70
N VAL A 17 -1.98 -6.34 -3.79
CA VAL A 17 -0.81 -7.15 -3.43
C VAL A 17 -0.56 -8.15 -4.56
N LYS A 18 0.55 -7.99 -5.27
CA LYS A 18 0.97 -8.89 -6.34
C LYS A 18 1.76 -10.07 -5.80
N ASP A 19 2.55 -9.84 -4.77
CA ASP A 19 3.38 -10.85 -4.15
C ASP A 19 3.57 -10.55 -2.66
N SER A 20 3.79 -11.59 -1.86
CA SER A 20 3.93 -11.47 -0.41
C SER A 20 4.59 -12.70 0.18
N LYS A 21 5.44 -12.52 1.21
CA LYS A 21 5.94 -13.65 2.03
C LYS A 21 4.80 -14.48 2.60
N ASN A 22 3.70 -13.83 2.98
CA ASN A 22 2.46 -14.51 3.36
C ASN A 22 1.54 -14.62 2.13
N LYS A 23 1.44 -15.84 1.57
CA LYS A 23 0.63 -16.12 0.38
C LYS A 23 -0.85 -15.78 0.53
N THR A 24 -1.38 -15.77 1.75
CA THR A 24 -2.79 -15.40 2.03
C THR A 24 -3.09 -13.92 1.74
N LEU A 25 -2.04 -13.08 1.65
CA LEU A 25 -2.18 -11.67 1.31
C LEU A 25 -2.13 -11.42 -0.20
N ILE A 26 -1.67 -12.38 -1.01
CA ILE A 26 -1.58 -12.23 -2.46
C ILE A 26 -2.99 -12.09 -3.05
N GLY A 27 -3.17 -11.11 -3.92
CA GLY A 27 -4.47 -10.79 -4.51
C GLY A 27 -5.31 -9.84 -3.69
N LEU A 28 -4.91 -9.49 -2.47
CA LEU A 28 -5.63 -8.55 -1.63
C LEU A 28 -5.59 -7.15 -2.24
N GLN A 29 -6.77 -6.54 -2.39
CA GLN A 29 -6.93 -5.20 -2.96
C GLN A 29 -7.43 -4.24 -1.89
N GLY A 30 -6.96 -3.01 -1.86
CA GLY A 30 -7.43 -2.05 -0.87
C GLY A 30 -7.07 -0.64 -1.23
N LYS A 31 -7.72 0.31 -0.55
CA LYS A 31 -7.36 1.72 -0.63
C LYS A 31 -6.30 2.01 0.43
N VAL A 32 -5.20 2.64 0.06
CA VAL A 32 -4.19 3.08 1.03
C VAL A 32 -4.77 4.24 1.83
N ILE A 33 -4.87 4.06 3.13
CA ILE A 33 -5.36 5.10 4.06
C ILE A 33 -4.20 5.78 4.78
N ASP A 34 -3.08 5.09 4.95
CA ASP A 34 -1.90 5.61 5.62
C ASP A 34 -0.65 4.92 5.06
N GLU A 35 0.43 5.69 4.90
CA GLU A 35 1.72 5.18 4.46
C GLU A 35 2.81 5.75 5.36
N THR A 36 3.67 4.86 5.83
CA THR A 36 4.87 5.17 6.58
C THR A 36 6.09 4.65 5.82
N LYS A 37 7.30 4.96 6.31
CA LYS A 37 8.56 4.51 5.70
C LYS A 37 8.61 3.00 5.42
N ASN A 38 8.11 2.19 6.36
CA ASN A 38 8.24 0.73 6.33
C ASN A 38 6.90 -0.02 6.21
N THR A 39 5.78 0.63 6.54
CA THR A 39 4.46 0.01 6.53
C THR A 39 3.45 0.79 5.70
N ILE A 40 2.56 0.07 5.06
CA ILE A 40 1.43 0.61 4.29
C ILE A 40 0.17 0.09 4.95
N THR A 41 -0.74 0.99 5.28
CA THR A 41 -2.03 0.64 5.84
C THR A 41 -3.08 0.79 4.76
N ILE A 42 -3.82 -0.29 4.52
CA ILE A 42 -4.90 -0.32 3.55
C ILE A 42 -6.21 -0.70 4.18
N GLU A 43 -7.28 -0.17 3.63
CA GLU A 43 -8.64 -0.55 3.94
C GLU A 43 -9.18 -1.49 2.86
N HIS A 44 -9.69 -2.64 3.30
CA HIS A 44 -10.35 -3.64 2.45
C HIS A 44 -11.62 -4.13 3.16
N ASN A 45 -12.79 -3.92 2.57
CA ASN A 45 -14.09 -4.33 3.13
C ASN A 45 -14.31 -3.89 4.59
N ASN A 46 -14.12 -2.59 4.88
CA ASN A 46 -14.15 -2.03 6.25
C ASN A 46 -13.15 -2.61 7.25
N LYS A 47 -12.21 -3.44 6.81
CA LYS A 47 -11.10 -3.95 7.63
C LYS A 47 -9.82 -3.23 7.27
N VAL A 48 -9.18 -2.68 8.29
CA VAL A 48 -7.84 -2.09 8.17
C VAL A 48 -6.81 -3.21 8.23
N LYS A 49 -5.91 -3.26 7.24
CA LYS A 49 -4.79 -4.19 7.17
C LYS A 49 -3.49 -3.44 7.03
N LYS A 50 -2.52 -3.81 7.86
CA LYS A 50 -1.17 -3.26 7.83
C LYS A 50 -0.27 -4.21 7.06
N LEU A 51 0.41 -3.68 6.06
CA LEU A 51 1.34 -4.40 5.18
C LEU A 51 2.75 -3.88 5.41
N ILE A 52 3.73 -4.77 5.43
CA ILE A 52 5.15 -4.41 5.59
C ILE A 52 5.78 -4.35 4.20
N ARG A 53 6.29 -3.17 3.78
CA ARG A 53 6.87 -2.96 2.43
C ARG A 53 7.94 -3.99 2.06
N SER A 54 8.76 -4.41 3.03
CA SER A 54 9.80 -5.42 2.80
C SER A 54 9.25 -6.84 2.55
N GLN A 55 8.01 -7.10 2.92
CA GLN A 55 7.40 -8.42 2.82
C GLN A 55 6.37 -8.54 1.70
N VAL A 56 5.92 -7.42 1.12
CA VAL A 56 4.88 -7.40 0.08
C VAL A 56 5.32 -6.58 -1.12
N LYS A 57 4.98 -7.04 -2.32
CA LYS A 57 4.99 -6.24 -3.54
C LYS A 57 3.57 -5.83 -3.85
N ILE A 58 3.38 -4.52 -3.98
CA ILE A 58 2.09 -3.92 -4.31
C ILE A 58 2.16 -3.25 -5.66
N GLU A 59 1.02 -3.24 -6.35
CA GLU A 59 0.85 -2.59 -7.65
C GLU A 59 -0.37 -1.67 -7.58
N LYS A 60 -0.23 -0.43 -8.08
CA LYS A 60 -1.32 0.54 -8.10
C LYS A 60 -2.28 0.18 -9.23
N ILE A 61 -3.56 0.05 -8.90
CA ILE A 61 -4.61 -0.24 -9.87
C ILE A 61 -5.18 1.11 -10.31
N LYS A 62 -5.17 1.35 -11.62
CA LYS A 62 -5.69 2.59 -12.23
C LYS A 62 -7.20 2.54 -12.33
#